data_AF-T1HT35-F1
#
_entry.id   AF-T1HT35-F1
#
_cell.length_a   1.000
_cell.length_b   1.000
_cell.length_c   1.000
_cell.angle_alpha   90.00
_cell.angle_beta   90.00
_cell.angle_gamma   90.00
#
_symmetry.space_group_name_H-M   'P 1'
#
loop_
_entity.id
_entity.type
_entity.pdbx_description
1 polymer ?
#
loop_
_entity_poly.entity_id
_entity_poly.type
_entity_poly.pdbx_seq_one_letter_code
_entity_poly.pdbx_strand_id
1 'polypeptide(L)'
;MQSDGIAMYRLKPVFELKEISVPTNMYKMRNLQSTGIINCSDTATNGTGLEDDTGLEKIRKRQEILLLKLAEIKKILSTLKDELHAPKIATVGSGTLNMCNKPNFTEFGITHDVVLNISVARQYPPYSLLAIDKIWPEIVMKFSWHLHSSAPDLPLAFKQFQEHLDNKVLDREPDLNIRVVWKV
;
A
#
# COMPACT_ATOMS: atom_id res chain seq x y z
N MET A 1 -53.25 -53.85 35.97
CA MET A 1 -53.04 -53.49 34.56
C MET A 1 -51.91 -52.48 34.52
N GLN A 2 -50.68 -52.94 34.27
CA GLN A 2 -49.51 -52.08 34.10
C GLN A 2 -49.20 -52.00 32.61
N SER A 3 -49.18 -50.79 32.09
CA SER A 3 -48.88 -50.49 30.68
C SER A 3 -47.38 -50.64 30.45
N ASP A 4 -46.98 -51.64 29.66
CA ASP A 4 -45.65 -51.73 29.09
C ASP A 4 -45.41 -50.55 28.15
N GLY A 5 -44.52 -49.64 28.58
CA GLY A 5 -44.02 -48.57 27.72
C GLY A 5 -43.08 -49.15 26.67
N ILE A 6 -43.35 -48.86 25.39
CA ILE A 6 -42.51 -49.24 24.26
C ILE A 6 -41.11 -48.62 24.44
N ALA A 7 -40.15 -49.42 24.88
CA ALA A 7 -38.75 -49.06 24.91
C ALA A 7 -38.17 -49.21 23.49
N MET A 8 -38.07 -48.11 22.74
CA MET A 8 -37.35 -48.13 21.47
C MET A 8 -35.86 -48.40 21.70
N TYR A 9 -35.30 -49.35 20.95
CA TYR A 9 -33.90 -49.75 21.01
C TYR A 9 -32.97 -48.55 20.72
N ARG A 10 -32.14 -48.17 21.70
CA ARG A 10 -31.02 -47.24 21.48
C ARG A 10 -29.85 -48.00 20.87
N LEU A 11 -29.55 -47.71 19.61
CA LEU A 11 -28.36 -48.24 18.93
C LEU A 11 -27.10 -47.61 19.53
N LYS A 12 -26.11 -48.45 19.85
CA LYS A 12 -24.80 -47.98 20.30
C LYS A 12 -24.02 -47.44 19.09
N PRO A 13 -23.43 -46.24 19.18
CA PRO A 13 -22.59 -45.72 18.11
C PRO A 13 -21.37 -46.63 17.93
N VAL A 14 -21.05 -46.94 16.67
CA VAL A 14 -20.00 -47.91 16.28
C VAL A 14 -18.59 -47.34 16.47
N PHE A 15 -18.46 -46.02 16.66
CA PHE A 15 -17.19 -45.36 16.93
C PHE A 15 -17.38 -44.09 17.77
N GLU A 16 -16.48 -43.89 18.73
CA GLU A 16 -16.32 -42.61 19.43
C GLU A 16 -15.31 -41.76 18.66
N LEU A 17 -15.79 -40.68 18.05
CA LEU A 17 -14.93 -39.65 17.46
C LEU A 17 -14.18 -38.93 18.58
N LYS A 18 -12.91 -39.28 18.79
CA LYS A 18 -12.00 -38.45 19.59
C LYS A 18 -11.86 -37.08 18.93
N GLU A 19 -11.83 -36.03 19.75
CA GLU A 19 -11.75 -34.64 19.32
C GLU A 19 -10.56 -34.42 18.37
N ILE A 20 -10.87 -34.22 17.09
CA ILE A 20 -9.87 -34.00 16.04
C ILE A 20 -9.47 -32.52 16.13
N SER A 21 -8.27 -32.24 16.63
CA SER A 21 -7.71 -30.89 16.62
C SER A 21 -7.27 -30.53 15.19
N VAL A 22 -8.14 -29.83 14.46
CA VAL A 22 -7.79 -29.29 13.13
C VAL A 22 -7.08 -27.95 13.32
N PRO A 23 -5.89 -27.73 12.73
CA PRO A 23 -5.19 -26.45 12.83
C PRO A 23 -6.03 -25.30 12.25
N THR A 24 -6.12 -24.22 13.01
CA THR A 24 -7.05 -23.08 12.87
C THR A 24 -6.83 -22.19 11.64
N ASN A 25 -5.99 -22.61 10.69
CA ASN A 25 -5.56 -21.80 9.55
C ASN A 25 -6.50 -21.92 8.32
N MET A 26 -7.55 -22.75 8.40
CA MET A 26 -8.57 -22.85 7.35
C MET A 26 -9.86 -22.19 7.80
N TYR A 27 -10.47 -21.44 6.87
CA TYR A 27 -11.79 -20.83 7.05
C TYR A 27 -12.83 -21.90 7.40
N LYS A 28 -13.42 -21.81 8.59
CA LYS A 28 -14.48 -22.72 9.05
C LYS A 28 -15.84 -22.13 8.70
N MET A 29 -16.61 -22.85 7.88
CA MET A 29 -18.00 -22.47 7.62
C MET A 29 -18.85 -22.61 8.88
N ARG A 30 -19.81 -21.69 9.06
CA ARG A 30 -20.79 -21.74 10.14
C ARG A 30 -21.60 -23.03 10.02
N ASN A 31 -21.66 -23.82 11.08
CA ASN A 31 -22.51 -25.00 11.13
C ASN A 31 -23.98 -24.56 11.20
N LEU A 32 -24.75 -24.82 10.14
CA LEU A 32 -26.17 -24.46 10.03
C LEU A 32 -27.10 -25.45 10.76
N GLN A 33 -26.58 -26.58 11.23
CA GLN A 33 -27.36 -27.65 11.84
C GLN A 33 -27.38 -27.62 13.37
N SER A 34 -26.53 -26.80 14.01
CA SER A 34 -26.47 -26.66 15.47
C SER A 34 -27.42 -25.60 16.05
N THR A 35 -28.06 -24.80 15.19
CA THR A 35 -29.17 -23.92 15.59
C THR A 35 -30.47 -24.60 15.18
N GLY A 36 -31.19 -25.14 16.15
CA GLY A 36 -32.48 -25.77 15.94
C GLY A 36 -33.43 -24.88 15.14
N ILE A 37 -34.12 -25.50 14.19
CA ILE A 37 -35.40 -25.08 13.61
C ILE A 37 -35.44 -23.59 13.23
N ILE A 38 -34.70 -23.24 12.18
CA ILE A 38 -35.05 -22.04 11.39
C ILE A 38 -36.22 -22.47 10.50
N ASN A 39 -37.43 -22.18 10.97
CA ASN A 39 -38.61 -22.16 10.11
C ASN A 39 -38.36 -21.14 9.01
N CYS A 40 -38.22 -21.63 7.78
CA CYS A 40 -38.40 -20.81 6.60
C CYS A 40 -39.87 -20.37 6.55
N SER A 41 -40.13 -19.10 6.82
CA SER A 41 -41.29 -18.41 6.28
C SER A 41 -40.88 -17.01 5.87
N ASP A 42 -40.62 -16.86 4.58
CA ASP A 42 -40.71 -15.57 3.91
C ASP A 42 -42.15 -15.05 4.07
N THR A 43 -42.31 -13.92 4.74
CA THR A 43 -43.06 -12.73 4.30
C THR A 43 -43.38 -11.82 5.49
N ALA A 44 -43.29 -10.52 5.21
CA ALA A 44 -43.59 -9.37 6.05
C ALA A 44 -44.67 -9.57 7.13
N THR A 45 -44.45 -9.00 8.33
CA THR A 45 -45.23 -7.86 8.87
C THR A 45 -44.81 -7.52 10.31
N ASN A 46 -44.51 -6.23 10.53
CA ASN A 46 -44.65 -5.42 11.75
C ASN A 46 -44.75 -6.13 13.12
N GLY A 47 -43.83 -5.78 14.02
CA GLY A 47 -44.15 -5.71 15.46
C GLY A 47 -43.04 -6.08 16.43
N THR A 48 -42.37 -5.04 16.94
CA THR A 48 -42.00 -4.89 18.36
C THR A 48 -40.94 -5.84 18.95
N GLY A 49 -39.72 -5.29 19.10
CA GLY A 49 -39.18 -5.06 20.44
C GLY A 49 -38.23 -6.10 21.02
N LEU A 50 -37.11 -5.56 21.50
CA LEU A 50 -36.02 -6.17 22.28
C LEU A 50 -34.92 -6.87 21.47
N GLU A 51 -33.70 -6.37 21.68
CA GLU A 51 -32.40 -6.98 21.34
C GLU A 51 -31.66 -6.54 20.06
N ASP A 52 -31.63 -5.24 19.72
CA ASP A 52 -30.48 -4.71 18.94
C ASP A 52 -30.05 -3.27 19.29
N ASP A 53 -30.45 -2.78 20.47
CA ASP A 53 -30.07 -1.44 20.94
C ASP A 53 -28.57 -1.36 21.25
N THR A 54 -27.96 -2.48 21.66
CA THR A 54 -26.51 -2.54 21.91
C THR A 54 -25.68 -2.57 20.64
N GLY A 55 -26.20 -3.10 19.53
CA GLY A 55 -25.54 -3.11 18.22
C GLY A 55 -25.53 -1.71 17.60
N LEU A 56 -26.69 -1.06 17.60
CA LEU A 56 -26.85 0.33 17.15
C LEU A 56 -26.00 1.30 17.97
N GLU A 57 -25.97 1.16 19.29
CA GLU A 57 -25.17 2.04 20.16
C GLU A 57 -23.66 1.85 19.95
N LYS A 58 -23.20 0.62 19.70
CA LYS A 58 -21.79 0.35 19.32
C LYS A 58 -21.44 0.98 17.97
N ILE A 59 -22.35 0.91 17.00
CA ILE A 59 -22.16 1.53 15.68
C ILE A 59 -22.08 3.05 15.83
N ARG A 60 -22.97 3.65 16.62
CA ARG A 60 -22.98 5.08 16.92
C ARG A 60 -21.66 5.54 17.53
N LYS A 61 -21.18 4.85 18.57
CA LYS A 61 -19.87 5.16 19.19
C LYS A 61 -18.71 5.04 18.22
N ARG A 62 -18.73 4.02 17.34
CA ARG A 62 -17.69 3.86 16.32
C ARG A 62 -17.72 4.98 15.29
N GLN A 63 -18.90 5.43 14.89
CA GLN A 63 -19.08 6.56 13.97
C GLN A 63 -18.59 7.87 14.61
N GLU A 64 -18.89 8.11 15.87
CA GLU A 64 -18.40 9.30 16.61
C GLU A 64 -16.86 9.32 16.69
N ILE A 65 -16.23 8.18 17.00
CA ILE A 65 -14.76 8.05 17.01
C ILE A 65 -14.18 8.33 15.62
N LEU A 66 -14.80 7.81 14.55
CA LEU A 66 -14.34 8.05 13.18
C LEU A 66 -14.46 9.52 12.78
N LEU A 67 -15.55 10.19 13.17
CA LEU A 67 -15.75 11.62 12.92
C LEU A 67 -14.71 12.46 13.65
N LEU A 68 -14.36 12.12 14.90
CA LEU A 68 -13.29 12.78 15.63
C LEU A 68 -11.93 12.63 14.93
N LYS A 69 -11.59 11.43 14.48
CA LYS A 69 -10.34 11.18 13.72
C LYS A 69 -10.30 11.95 12.40
N LEU A 70 -11.41 12.02 11.68
CA LEU A 70 -11.49 12.81 10.44
C LEU A 70 -11.32 14.31 10.71
N ALA A 71 -11.88 14.83 11.80
CA ALA A 71 -11.71 16.22 12.20
C ALA A 71 -10.24 16.52 12.55
N GLU A 72 -9.56 15.61 13.25
CA GLU A 72 -8.14 15.71 13.57
C GLU A 72 -7.26 15.71 12.31
N ILE A 73 -7.48 14.75 11.39
CA ILE A 73 -6.75 14.69 10.11
C ILE A 73 -6.98 15.97 9.31
N LYS A 74 -8.22 16.47 9.24
CA LYS A 74 -8.53 17.72 8.55
C LYS A 74 -7.80 18.90 9.18
N LYS A 75 -7.68 18.96 10.50
CA LYS A 75 -6.93 19.99 11.22
C LYS A 75 -5.44 19.94 10.91
N ILE A 76 -4.85 18.73 10.91
CA ILE A 76 -3.45 18.52 10.55
C ILE A 76 -3.20 18.95 9.09
N LEU A 77 -4.12 18.61 8.19
CA LEU A 77 -4.02 19.01 6.79
C LEU A 77 -4.19 20.53 6.60
N SER A 78 -5.06 21.19 7.39
CA SER A 78 -5.18 22.65 7.32
C SER A 78 -3.93 23.34 7.87
N THR A 79 -3.37 22.88 9.00
CA THR A 79 -2.11 23.44 9.52
C THR A 79 -0.95 23.23 8.55
N LEU A 80 -0.83 22.03 7.99
CA LEU A 80 0.19 21.73 6.97
C LEU A 80 -0.01 22.58 5.72
N LYS A 81 -1.27 22.74 5.28
CA LYS A 81 -1.60 23.61 4.15
C LYS A 81 -1.19 25.05 4.45
N ASP A 82 -1.51 25.58 5.62
CA ASP A 82 -1.16 26.96 5.99
C ASP A 82 0.36 27.14 6.13
N GLU A 83 1.08 26.15 6.65
CA GLU A 83 2.54 26.12 6.71
C GLU A 83 3.20 26.05 5.32
N LEU A 84 2.60 25.31 4.37
CA LEU A 84 3.08 25.22 3.00
C LEU A 84 2.67 26.43 2.14
N HIS A 85 1.51 27.04 2.40
CA HIS A 85 1.03 28.22 1.68
C HIS A 85 1.70 29.52 2.16
N ALA A 86 2.22 29.55 3.38
CA ALA A 86 3.05 30.63 3.87
C ALA A 86 4.52 30.34 3.52
N PRO A 87 5.09 30.92 2.45
CA PRO A 87 6.53 30.98 2.32
C PRO A 87 7.05 31.81 3.49
N LYS A 88 7.46 31.16 4.59
CA LYS A 88 8.14 31.81 5.70
C LYS A 88 9.59 32.10 5.32
N ILE A 89 9.77 32.83 4.22
CA ILE A 89 10.99 33.57 3.94
C ILE A 89 10.88 34.81 4.83
N ALA A 90 11.34 34.66 6.07
CA ALA A 90 11.55 35.80 6.95
C ALA A 90 12.59 36.71 6.28
N THR A 91 12.12 37.81 5.72
CA THR A 91 12.91 38.93 5.24
C THR A 91 13.50 39.70 6.43
N VAL A 92 14.52 39.16 7.10
CA VAL A 92 15.42 39.96 7.94
C VAL A 92 16.82 39.35 7.89
N GLY A 93 17.74 40.09 7.28
CA GLY A 93 19.17 39.79 7.29
C GLY A 93 19.73 39.56 5.90
N SER A 94 20.31 40.61 5.33
CA SER A 94 21.27 40.57 4.24
C SER A 94 22.49 39.75 4.67
N GLY A 95 22.35 38.44 4.66
CA GLY A 95 23.39 37.45 4.87
C GLY A 95 23.14 36.40 3.82
N THR A 96 23.81 36.56 2.68
CA THR A 96 23.87 35.61 1.59
C THR A 96 24.46 34.30 2.11
N LEU A 97 23.65 33.48 2.78
CA LEU A 97 23.93 32.07 2.95
C LEU A 97 23.67 31.44 1.59
N ASN A 98 24.71 31.47 0.75
CA ASN A 98 24.87 30.60 -0.41
C ASN A 98 24.92 29.15 0.09
N MET A 99 23.80 28.63 0.58
CA MET A 99 23.61 27.20 0.76
C MET A 99 23.16 26.64 -0.57
N CYS A 100 24.06 25.87 -1.18
CA CYS A 100 24.05 25.41 -2.57
C CYS A 100 24.52 26.49 -3.55
N ASN A 101 25.84 26.72 -3.54
CA ASN A 101 26.51 27.12 -4.77
C ASN A 101 26.04 26.14 -5.85
N LYS A 102 25.48 26.64 -6.95
CA LYS A 102 25.21 25.83 -8.13
C LYS A 102 26.44 24.94 -8.33
N PRO A 103 26.31 23.61 -8.30
CA PRO A 103 27.43 22.77 -8.67
C PRO A 103 27.78 23.13 -10.10
N ASN A 104 28.89 23.85 -10.25
CA ASN A 104 29.36 24.32 -11.54
C ASN A 104 30.03 23.11 -12.21
N PHE A 105 29.21 22.17 -12.68
CA PHE A 105 29.68 20.96 -13.37
C PHE A 105 30.49 21.30 -14.63
N THR A 106 30.28 22.51 -15.17
CA THR A 106 31.00 23.07 -16.30
C THR A 106 32.35 23.70 -15.95
N GLU A 107 32.60 24.11 -14.70
CA GLU A 107 33.89 24.75 -14.32
C GLU A 107 35.08 23.79 -14.43
N PHE A 108 34.82 22.47 -14.37
CA PHE A 108 35.87 21.47 -14.48
C PHE A 108 36.00 20.88 -15.89
N GLY A 109 35.09 21.18 -16.82
CA GLY A 109 35.09 20.57 -18.16
C GLY A 109 34.99 19.04 -18.16
N ILE A 110 34.65 18.44 -17.02
CA ILE A 110 34.53 16.99 -16.82
C ILE A 110 33.05 16.66 -16.81
N THR A 111 32.59 15.97 -17.86
CA THR A 111 31.28 15.34 -17.85
C THR A 111 31.31 14.24 -16.78
N HIS A 112 30.47 14.36 -15.76
CA HIS A 112 30.46 13.38 -14.69
C HIS A 112 29.71 12.13 -15.18
N ASP A 113 30.39 10.98 -15.13
CA ASP A 113 29.84 9.70 -15.57
C ASP A 113 29.60 8.81 -14.35
N VAL A 114 28.35 8.45 -14.11
CA VAL A 114 27.92 7.63 -12.98
C VAL A 114 27.41 6.30 -13.51
N VAL A 115 28.07 5.21 -13.12
CA VAL A 115 27.65 3.86 -13.46
C VAL A 115 26.85 3.26 -12.32
N LEU A 116 25.59 2.93 -12.59
CA LEU A 116 24.65 2.32 -11.64
C LEU A 116 24.39 0.87 -12.03
N ASN A 117 24.82 -0.05 -11.17
CA ASN A 117 24.49 -1.46 -11.29
C ASN A 117 23.17 -1.75 -10.56
N ILE A 118 22.13 -2.16 -11.29
CA ILE A 118 20.79 -2.33 -10.74
C ILE A 118 20.35 -3.77 -10.95
N SER A 119 19.98 -4.45 -9.86
CA SER A 119 19.50 -5.84 -9.93
C SER A 119 18.07 -5.89 -10.46
N VAL A 120 17.85 -6.68 -11.50
CA VAL A 120 16.53 -6.99 -12.09
C VAL A 120 15.81 -8.08 -11.28
N ALA A 121 16.49 -8.77 -10.36
CA ALA A 121 15.95 -9.87 -9.57
C ALA A 121 14.69 -9.48 -8.77
N ARG A 122 14.57 -8.20 -8.40
CA ARG A 122 13.43 -7.71 -7.61
C ARG A 122 12.19 -7.36 -8.44
N GLN A 123 12.19 -7.51 -9.77
CA GLN A 123 11.07 -7.17 -10.67
C GLN A 123 10.52 -5.73 -10.58
N TYR A 124 11.10 -4.87 -9.74
CA TYR A 124 10.70 -3.46 -9.58
C TYR A 124 11.83 -2.53 -10.06
N PRO A 125 11.54 -1.56 -10.94
CA PRO A 125 12.52 -0.57 -11.36
C PRO A 125 12.82 0.44 -10.24
N PRO A 126 14.00 1.08 -10.26
CA PRO A 126 14.42 2.04 -9.25
C PRO A 126 13.71 3.40 -9.46
N TYR A 127 12.49 3.52 -8.94
CA TYR A 127 11.69 4.75 -9.01
C TYR A 127 12.36 5.97 -8.36
N SER A 128 13.38 5.77 -7.52
CA SER A 128 14.21 6.85 -6.99
C SER A 128 14.88 7.69 -8.08
N LEU A 129 15.22 7.10 -9.23
CA LEU A 129 15.82 7.86 -10.35
C LEU A 129 14.82 8.86 -10.95
N LEU A 130 13.53 8.52 -11.00
CA LEU A 130 12.48 9.47 -11.40
C LEU A 130 12.31 10.59 -10.38
N ALA A 131 12.53 10.30 -9.09
CA ALA A 131 12.47 11.33 -8.06
C ALA A 131 13.64 12.31 -8.19
N ILE A 132 14.84 11.81 -8.44
CA ILE A 132 16.04 12.63 -8.64
C ILE A 132 15.84 13.61 -9.80
N ASP A 133 15.29 13.14 -10.91
CA ASP A 133 14.96 13.97 -12.07
C ASP A 133 13.95 15.10 -11.75
N LYS A 134 13.07 14.90 -10.77
CA LYS A 134 12.13 15.95 -10.30
C LYS A 134 12.73 16.88 -9.25
N ILE A 135 13.62 16.36 -8.40
CA ILE A 135 14.22 17.10 -7.29
C ILE A 135 15.34 18.03 -7.78
N TRP A 136 16.05 17.64 -8.85
CA TRP A 136 17.14 18.42 -9.44
C TRP A 136 16.85 18.85 -10.88
N PRO A 137 15.88 19.75 -11.11
CA PRO A 137 15.54 20.22 -12.45
C PRO A 137 16.66 21.08 -13.10
N GLU A 138 17.60 21.58 -12.29
CA GLU A 138 18.72 22.40 -12.76
C GLU A 138 19.83 21.57 -13.41
N ILE A 139 19.89 20.27 -13.14
CA ILE A 139 20.92 19.37 -13.64
C ILE A 139 20.38 18.63 -14.85
N VAL A 140 21.05 18.77 -15.99
CA VAL A 140 20.66 18.09 -17.21
C VAL A 140 21.25 16.67 -17.20
N MET A 141 20.41 15.67 -16.91
CA MET A 141 20.82 14.27 -16.81
C MET A 141 20.54 13.52 -18.11
N LYS A 142 21.52 12.76 -18.59
CA LYS A 142 21.37 11.82 -19.70
C LYS A 142 21.46 10.40 -19.20
N PHE A 143 20.43 9.60 -19.47
CA PHE A 143 20.42 8.18 -19.14
C PHE A 143 20.90 7.34 -20.32
N SER A 144 21.61 6.27 -20.01
CA SER A 144 22.02 5.26 -20.99
C SER A 144 21.84 3.88 -20.37
N TRP A 145 21.22 2.99 -21.13
CA TRP A 145 20.72 1.72 -20.62
C TRP A 145 21.52 0.56 -21.21
N HIS A 146 22.04 -0.31 -20.35
CA HIS A 146 22.82 -1.47 -20.73
C HIS A 146 22.28 -2.73 -20.03
N LEU A 147 22.22 -3.83 -20.76
CA LEU A 147 21.88 -5.14 -20.22
C LEU A 147 23.17 -5.92 -19.96
N HIS A 148 23.40 -6.35 -18.72
CA HIS A 148 24.52 -7.22 -18.39
C HIS A 148 24.18 -8.67 -18.76
N SER A 149 25.18 -9.46 -19.16
CA SER A 149 25.02 -10.86 -19.58
C SER A 149 24.37 -11.79 -18.55
N SER A 150 24.36 -11.39 -17.28
CA SER A 150 23.68 -12.10 -16.19
C SER A 150 22.15 -12.01 -16.25
N ALA A 151 21.60 -11.00 -16.95
CA ALA A 151 20.17 -10.79 -17.13
C ALA A 151 19.78 -11.20 -18.55
N PRO A 152 19.11 -12.36 -18.75
CA PRO A 152 18.79 -12.85 -20.08
C PRO A 152 17.77 -11.95 -20.79
N ASP A 153 16.79 -11.43 -20.05
CA ASP A 153 15.74 -10.57 -20.59
C ASP A 153 15.33 -9.48 -19.60
N LEU A 154 14.94 -8.33 -20.16
CA LEU A 154 14.45 -7.19 -19.40
C LEU A 154 12.91 -7.23 -19.32
N PRO A 155 12.31 -7.26 -18.11
CA PRO A 155 10.85 -7.28 -17.96
C PRO A 155 10.19 -6.00 -18.52
N LEU A 156 8.93 -6.11 -18.93
CA LEU A 156 8.16 -5.01 -19.54
C LEU A 156 8.13 -3.73 -18.69
N ALA A 157 8.02 -3.86 -17.37
CA ALA A 157 8.01 -2.73 -16.43
C ALA A 157 9.28 -1.87 -16.53
N PHE A 158 10.44 -2.49 -16.78
CA PHE A 158 11.70 -1.77 -16.93
C PHE A 158 11.80 -1.10 -18.29
N LYS A 159 11.21 -1.66 -19.35
CA LYS A 159 11.14 -1.01 -20.67
C LYS A 159 10.28 0.26 -20.61
N GLN A 160 9.10 0.17 -19.99
CA GLN A 160 8.23 1.33 -19.76
C GLN A 160 8.93 2.42 -18.92
N PHE A 161 9.74 2.00 -17.95
CA PHE A 161 10.53 2.91 -17.14
C PHE A 161 11.62 3.64 -17.96
N GLN A 162 12.30 2.93 -18.86
CA GLN A 162 13.30 3.54 -19.77
C GLN A 162 12.65 4.59 -20.67
N GLU A 163 11.52 4.25 -21.29
CA GLU A 163 10.79 5.19 -22.15
C GLU A 163 10.38 6.46 -21.40
N HIS A 164 9.97 6.33 -20.13
CA HIS A 164 9.57 7.49 -19.33
C HIS A 164 10.73 8.47 -19.06
N LEU A 165 11.96 7.96 -18.99
CA LEU A 165 13.16 8.76 -18.75
C LEU A 165 13.79 9.27 -20.06
N ASP A 166 13.72 8.50 -21.15
CA ASP A 166 14.30 8.86 -22.45
C ASP A 166 13.46 9.90 -23.22
N ASN A 167 12.18 10.07 -22.89
CA ASN A 167 11.28 11.01 -23.57
C ASN A 167 11.63 12.51 -23.37
N LYS A 168 12.72 12.83 -22.69
CA LYS A 168 13.17 14.22 -22.53
C LYS A 168 14.08 14.63 -23.69
N VAL A 169 13.58 15.54 -24.52
CA VAL A 169 14.41 16.25 -25.49
C VAL A 169 15.38 17.13 -24.71
N LEU A 170 16.68 16.85 -24.87
CA LEU A 170 17.75 17.63 -24.27
C LEU A 170 18.04 18.84 -25.15
N ASP A 171 17.61 20.03 -24.71
CA ASP A 171 17.93 21.31 -25.36
C ASP A 171 19.38 21.76 -25.09
N ARG A 172 20.08 21.11 -24.16
CA ARG A 172 21.43 21.45 -23.69
C ARG A 172 22.29 20.19 -23.56
N GLU A 173 23.61 20.35 -23.57
CA GLU A 173 24.53 19.26 -23.27
C GLU A 173 24.31 18.76 -21.83
N PRO A 174 24.40 17.44 -21.59
CA PRO A 174 24.15 16.87 -20.28
C PRO A 174 25.31 17.17 -19.32
N ASP A 175 24.96 17.68 -18.14
CA ASP A 175 25.89 17.89 -17.03
C ASP A 175 26.31 16.55 -16.39
N LEU A 176 25.40 15.57 -16.43
CA LEU A 176 25.57 14.26 -15.80
C LEU A 176 25.14 13.13 -16.74
N ASN A 177 26.06 12.21 -17.00
CA ASN A 177 25.77 10.97 -17.73
C ASN A 177 25.58 9.83 -16.73
N ILE A 178 24.40 9.21 -16.74
CA ILE A 178 24.07 8.07 -15.89
C ILE A 178 23.99 6.82 -16.76
N ARG A 179 24.93 5.90 -16.56
CA ARG A 179 24.95 4.57 -17.18
C ARG A 179 24.30 3.56 -16.26
N VAL A 180 23.12 3.08 -16.63
CA VAL A 180 22.41 2.05 -15.89
C VAL A 180 22.71 0.69 -16.51
N VAL A 181 23.28 -0.21 -15.70
CA VAL A 181 23.58 -1.59 -16.07
C VAL A 181 22.63 -2.52 -15.31
N TRP A 182 21.74 -3.16 -16.06
CA TRP A 182 20.82 -4.16 -15.54
C TRP A 182 21.56 -5.48 -15.28
N LYS A 183 21.66 -5.89 -14.02
CA LYS A 183 22.34 -7.12 -13.57
C LYS A 183 21.33 -8.05 -12.88
N VAL A 184 21.62 -9.34 -12.74
CA VAL A 184 20.84 -10.24 -11.87
C VAL A 184 21.53 -10.35 -10.52
#